data_AF-A0A3S5ERZ7-F1
#
_entry.id   AF-A0A3S5ERZ7-F1
#
_cell.length_a   1.000
_cell.length_b   1.000
_cell.length_c   1.000
_cell.angle_alpha   90.00
_cell.angle_beta   90.00
_cell.angle_gamma   90.00
#
_symmetry.space_group_name_H-M   'P 1'
#
loop_
_entity.id
_entity.type
_entity.pdbx_description
1 polymer ?
#
loop_
_entity_poly.entity_id
_entity_poly.type
_entity_poly.pdbx_seq_one_letter_code
_entity_poly.pdbx_strand_id
1 'polypeptide(L)'
;MHSGSGGSATNLSLAQYAELIQGLLAEFDCQIVLTAGPDESEKAHELAQLVGDSRLVIYDKNKGLVDFAHSLACADLFIAGSTGPLHLSSAFNLPTVGFYPNSRSSQPRRWKPINDPDKHLAFCPPAGKETQMNLGLISINRALVGIIPFIRRIWHIRDEFNV
;
A
#
# COMPACT_ATOMS: atom_id res chain seq x y z
N MET A 1 1.50 5.90 0.35
CA MET A 1 0.34 4.97 0.39
C MET A 1 -0.78 5.54 -0.48
N HIS A 2 -1.59 4.68 -1.10
CA HIS A 2 -2.72 5.09 -1.95
C HIS A 2 -3.96 4.26 -1.61
N SER A 3 -4.94 4.89 -0.95
CA SER A 3 -6.22 4.26 -0.57
C SER A 3 -7.30 4.34 -1.66
N GLY A 4 -7.04 5.10 -2.71
CA GLY A 4 -7.87 5.20 -3.91
C GLY A 4 -7.82 3.96 -4.81
N SER A 5 -8.78 3.87 -5.73
CA SER A 5 -8.74 2.88 -6.81
C SER A 5 -9.23 3.40 -8.16
N GLY A 6 -9.83 4.59 -8.24
CA GLY A 6 -10.47 5.09 -9.46
C GLY A 6 -11.50 4.12 -10.07
N GLY A 7 -12.03 3.18 -9.27
CA GLY A 7 -12.91 2.11 -9.75
C GLY A 7 -12.21 0.96 -10.50
N SER A 8 -10.89 0.98 -10.62
CA SER A 8 -10.11 0.00 -11.40
C SER A 8 -9.96 -1.36 -10.72
N ALA A 9 -10.07 -1.41 -9.39
CA ALA A 9 -9.95 -2.63 -8.60
C ALA A 9 -10.76 -2.53 -7.29
N THR A 10 -11.12 -3.68 -6.73
CA THR A 10 -11.53 -3.74 -5.32
C THR A 10 -10.33 -3.42 -4.44
N ASN A 11 -10.60 -2.77 -3.31
CA ASN A 11 -9.55 -2.26 -2.43
C ASN A 11 -9.86 -2.60 -0.96
N LEU A 12 -8.87 -2.42 -0.09
CA LEU A 12 -9.09 -2.40 1.35
C LEU A 12 -10.06 -1.27 1.73
N SER A 13 -10.76 -1.44 2.85
CA SER A 13 -11.55 -0.35 3.45
C SER A 13 -10.65 0.72 4.07
N LEU A 14 -11.19 1.92 4.33
CA LEU A 14 -10.44 2.96 5.04
C LEU A 14 -10.06 2.53 6.46
N ALA A 15 -10.91 1.76 7.14
CA ALA A 15 -10.59 1.19 8.46
C ALA A 15 -9.39 0.23 8.39
N GLN A 16 -9.32 -0.62 7.36
CA GLN A 16 -8.16 -1.50 7.14
C GLN A 16 -6.89 -0.71 6.82
N TYR A 17 -6.99 0.37 6.02
CA TYR A 17 -5.85 1.26 5.79
C TYR A 17 -5.41 1.97 7.08
N ALA A 18 -6.34 2.42 7.92
CA ALA A 18 -6.01 3.08 9.18
C ALA A 18 -5.29 2.11 10.14
N GLU A 19 -5.79 0.88 10.28
CA GLU A 19 -5.13 -0.18 11.07
C GLU A 19 -3.72 -0.47 10.55
N LEU A 20 -3.56 -0.50 9.22
CA LEU A 20 -2.25 -0.73 8.59
C LEU A 20 -1.29 0.41 8.89
N ILE A 21 -1.74 1.65 8.74
CA ILE A 21 -0.96 2.86 9.04
C ILE A 21 -0.53 2.88 10.49
N GLN A 22 -1.46 2.64 11.42
CA GLN A 22 -1.18 2.61 12.86
C GLN A 22 -0.15 1.53 13.20
N GLY A 23 -0.27 0.33 12.64
CA GLY A 23 0.71 -0.74 12.84
C GLY A 23 2.10 -0.39 12.31
N LEU A 24 2.19 0.27 11.14
CA LEU A 24 3.47 0.72 10.59
C LEU A 24 4.11 1.82 11.45
N LEU A 25 3.31 2.79 11.88
CA LEU A 25 3.77 3.93 12.68
C LEU A 25 4.14 3.57 14.13
N ALA A 26 3.64 2.44 14.64
CA ALA A 26 4.05 1.87 15.91
C ALA A 26 5.45 1.21 15.83
N GLU A 27 5.83 0.72 14.65
CA GLU A 27 7.06 -0.05 14.43
C GLU A 27 8.20 0.79 13.84
N PHE A 28 7.86 1.84 13.09
CA PHE A 28 8.82 2.64 12.34
C PHE A 28 8.63 4.13 12.62
N ASP A 29 9.75 4.82 12.83
CA ASP A 29 9.79 6.28 12.76
C ASP A 29 9.84 6.72 11.29
N CYS A 30 8.67 6.82 10.67
CA CYS A 30 8.54 7.19 9.28
C CYS A 30 7.38 8.16 9.05
N GLN A 31 7.41 8.86 7.92
CA GLN A 31 6.30 9.65 7.43
C GLN A 31 5.45 8.85 6.44
N ILE A 32 4.13 9.04 6.51
CA ILE A 32 3.20 8.41 5.56
C ILE A 32 2.58 9.47 4.68
N VAL A 33 2.97 9.44 3.41
CA VAL A 33 2.34 10.28 2.38
C VAL A 33 1.11 9.56 1.83
N LEU A 34 -0.07 10.14 2.06
CA LEU A 34 -1.34 9.68 1.50
C LEU A 34 -1.56 10.35 0.15
N THR A 35 -1.53 9.56 -0.91
CA THR A 35 -1.70 10.04 -2.29
C THR A 35 -3.15 9.88 -2.73
N ALA A 36 -3.64 10.79 -3.58
CA ALA A 36 -4.98 10.72 -4.16
C ALA A 36 -4.94 10.97 -5.67
N GLY A 37 -5.77 10.23 -6.42
CA GLY A 37 -6.07 10.55 -7.80
C GLY A 37 -7.12 11.67 -7.91
N PRO A 38 -7.52 12.02 -9.14
CA PRO A 38 -8.67 12.89 -9.37
C PRO A 38 -9.90 12.36 -8.60
N ASP A 39 -10.60 13.24 -7.89
CA ASP A 39 -11.80 12.93 -7.10
C ASP A 39 -11.59 11.96 -5.91
N GLU A 40 -10.35 11.71 -5.49
CA GLU A 40 -10.05 10.84 -4.35
C GLU A 40 -9.51 11.59 -3.11
N SER A 41 -9.39 12.92 -3.20
CA SER A 41 -8.87 13.77 -2.12
C SER A 41 -9.66 13.60 -0.82
N GLU A 42 -10.99 13.51 -0.89
CA GLU A 42 -11.85 13.34 0.29
C GLU A 42 -11.50 12.07 1.07
N LYS A 43 -11.29 10.95 0.37
CA LYS A 43 -10.90 9.67 1.01
C LYS A 43 -9.53 9.74 1.67
N ALA A 44 -8.58 10.48 1.09
CA ALA A 44 -7.26 10.65 1.70
C ALA A 44 -7.35 11.50 2.98
N HIS A 45 -8.19 12.54 2.99
CA HIS A 45 -8.44 13.35 4.18
C HIS A 45 -9.20 12.58 5.27
N GLU A 46 -10.24 11.83 4.90
CA GLU A 46 -10.97 10.96 5.83
C GLU A 46 -10.03 9.94 6.48
N LEU A 47 -9.15 9.31 5.70
CA LEU A 47 -8.15 8.39 6.22
C LEU A 47 -7.17 9.09 7.18
N ALA A 48 -6.69 10.28 6.83
CA ALA A 48 -5.80 11.04 7.70
C ALA A 48 -6.47 11.40 9.04
N GLN A 49 -7.74 11.81 9.00
CA GLN A 49 -8.54 12.10 10.20
C GLN A 49 -8.77 10.85 11.05
N LEU A 50 -9.07 9.71 10.42
CA LEU A 50 -9.29 8.45 11.11
C LEU A 50 -8.04 7.96 11.85
N VAL A 51 -6.85 8.20 11.28
CA VAL A 51 -5.57 7.86 11.92
C VAL A 51 -5.20 8.88 13.00
N GLY A 52 -5.35 10.18 12.72
CA GLY A 52 -5.10 11.26 13.68
C GLY A 52 -3.64 11.45 14.11
N ASP A 53 -2.66 11.02 13.28
CA ASP A 53 -1.22 11.12 13.58
C ASP A 53 -0.54 12.22 12.76
N SER A 54 0.32 13.01 13.39
CA SER A 54 1.01 14.16 12.78
C SER A 54 2.05 13.79 11.73
N ARG A 55 2.46 12.52 11.66
CA ARG A 55 3.40 12.00 10.64
C ARG A 55 2.73 11.74 9.28
N LEU A 56 1.41 11.93 9.18
CA LEU A 56 0.70 11.83 7.91
C LEU A 56 0.76 13.14 7.13
N VAL A 57 1.06 13.02 5.85
CA VAL A 57 1.04 14.13 4.89
C VAL A 57 0.13 13.75 3.73
N ILE A 58 -0.75 14.67 3.32
CA ILE A 58 -1.64 14.45 2.19
C ILE A 58 -1.00 15.03 0.92
N TYR A 59 -0.90 14.20 -0.11
CA TYR A 59 -0.48 14.55 -1.47
C TYR A 59 -1.66 14.31 -2.42
N ASP A 60 -2.61 15.23 -2.42
CA ASP A 60 -3.84 15.18 -3.23
C ASP A 60 -3.84 16.21 -4.38
N LYS A 61 -2.78 17.01 -4.48
CA LYS A 61 -2.57 18.02 -5.53
C LYS A 61 -1.28 17.69 -6.28
N ASN A 62 -1.42 17.40 -7.55
CA ASN A 62 -0.31 17.16 -8.47
C ASN A 62 -0.60 17.84 -9.82
N LYS A 63 0.43 18.06 -10.61
CA LYS A 63 0.33 18.61 -11.99
C LYS A 63 0.21 17.51 -13.05
N GLY A 64 -0.45 16.40 -12.70
CA GLY A 64 -0.64 15.23 -13.55
C GLY A 64 0.39 14.13 -13.31
N LEU A 65 0.38 13.13 -14.20
CA LEU A 65 1.08 11.86 -14.01
C LEU A 65 2.60 12.00 -13.84
N VAL A 66 3.24 12.93 -14.56
CA VAL A 66 4.69 13.14 -14.48
C VAL A 66 5.09 13.69 -13.11
N ASP A 67 4.33 14.64 -12.58
CA ASP A 67 4.57 15.21 -11.25
C ASP A 67 4.37 14.16 -10.15
N PHE A 68 3.33 13.34 -10.29
CA PHE A 68 3.13 12.19 -9.39
C PHE A 68 4.27 11.17 -9.51
N ALA A 69 4.78 10.90 -10.71
CA ALA A 69 5.90 9.99 -10.90
C ALA A 69 7.19 10.49 -10.22
N HIS A 70 7.43 11.81 -10.21
CA HIS A 70 8.54 12.39 -9.45
C HIS A 70 8.39 12.18 -7.94
N SER A 71 7.18 12.30 -7.37
CA SER A 71 7.00 12.05 -5.94
C SER A 71 7.19 10.57 -5.59
N LEU A 72 6.78 9.65 -6.47
CA LEU A 72 7.07 8.22 -6.33
C LEU A 72 8.57 7.93 -6.35
N ALA A 73 9.34 8.57 -7.24
CA ALA A 73 10.79 8.35 -7.32
C ALA A 73 11.56 8.68 -6.02
N CYS A 74 10.96 9.48 -5.13
CA CYS A 74 11.54 9.85 -3.83
C CYS A 74 11.05 9.00 -2.66
N ALA A 75 10.13 8.04 -2.86
CA ALA A 75 9.58 7.24 -1.79
C ALA A 75 10.44 6.00 -1.47
N ASP A 76 10.46 5.56 -0.22
CA ASP A 76 11.19 4.34 0.19
C ASP A 76 10.36 3.06 0.04
N LEU A 77 9.03 3.20 -0.05
CA LEU A 77 8.05 2.11 -0.10
C LEU A 77 6.72 2.63 -0.66
N PHE A 78 6.03 1.82 -1.47
CA PHE A 78 4.66 2.13 -1.91
C PHE A 78 3.67 1.03 -1.54
N ILE A 79 2.53 1.43 -0.96
CA ILE A 79 1.47 0.51 -0.52
C ILE A 79 0.14 0.93 -1.15
N ALA A 80 -0.52 0.00 -1.84
CA ALA A 80 -1.81 0.24 -2.50
C ALA A 80 -2.54 -1.07 -2.84
N GLY A 81 -3.78 -0.95 -3.31
CA GLY A 81 -4.46 -2.01 -4.06
C GLY A 81 -3.85 -2.22 -5.46
N SER A 82 -4.36 -3.20 -6.21
CA SER A 82 -3.96 -3.50 -7.61
C SER A 82 -4.36 -2.40 -8.62
N THR A 83 -3.81 -1.20 -8.48
CA THR A 83 -4.21 0.02 -9.21
C THR A 83 -3.03 0.61 -10.00
N GLY A 84 -3.32 1.57 -10.89
CA GLY A 84 -2.30 2.25 -11.70
C GLY A 84 -1.10 2.79 -10.89
N PRO A 85 -1.30 3.51 -9.77
CA PRO A 85 -0.22 3.98 -8.90
C PRO A 85 0.73 2.88 -8.41
N LEU A 86 0.22 1.69 -8.07
CA LEU A 86 1.05 0.56 -7.64
C LEU A 86 2.01 0.15 -8.77
N HIS A 87 1.48 0.00 -9.99
CA HIS A 87 2.28 -0.39 -11.15
C HIS A 87 3.27 0.71 -11.55
N LEU A 88 2.87 1.98 -11.51
CA LEU A 88 3.75 3.11 -11.79
C LEU A 88 4.93 3.16 -10.81
N SER A 89 4.68 2.95 -9.52
CA SER A 89 5.74 2.93 -8.50
C SER A 89 6.82 1.87 -8.79
N SER A 90 6.42 0.72 -9.35
CA SER A 90 7.36 -0.35 -9.69
C SER A 90 8.27 -0.04 -10.88
N ALA A 91 7.91 0.91 -11.75
CA ALA A 91 8.78 1.37 -12.83
C ALA A 91 10.04 2.08 -12.30
N PHE A 92 9.98 2.60 -11.06
CA PHE A 92 11.11 3.17 -10.33
C PHE A 92 11.83 2.14 -9.46
N ASN A 93 11.50 0.85 -9.62
CA ASN A 93 12.00 -0.24 -8.79
C ASN A 93 11.77 -0.03 -7.28
N LEU A 94 10.67 0.65 -6.94
CA LEU A 94 10.27 0.83 -5.55
C LEU A 94 9.87 -0.51 -4.93
N PRO A 95 10.21 -0.73 -3.65
CA PRO A 95 9.56 -1.74 -2.83
C PRO A 95 8.05 -1.48 -2.79
N THR A 96 7.25 -2.54 -2.96
CA THR A 96 5.79 -2.44 -2.99
C THR A 96 5.11 -3.49 -2.12
N VAL A 97 4.07 -3.06 -1.42
CA VAL A 97 3.09 -3.96 -0.80
C VAL A 97 1.75 -3.79 -1.50
N GLY A 98 1.27 -4.85 -2.13
CA GLY A 98 0.04 -4.83 -2.92
C GLY A 98 -1.08 -5.67 -2.31
N PHE A 99 -2.30 -5.15 -2.33
CA PHE A 99 -3.52 -5.89 -1.96
C PHE A 99 -4.34 -6.22 -3.19
N TYR A 100 -4.61 -7.51 -3.40
CA TYR A 100 -5.20 -8.03 -4.62
C TYR A 100 -6.41 -8.91 -4.33
N PRO A 101 -7.41 -8.96 -5.22
CA PRO A 101 -8.38 -10.03 -5.19
C PRO A 101 -7.70 -11.38 -5.45
N ASN A 102 -8.28 -12.46 -4.95
CA ASN A 102 -7.82 -13.84 -5.18
C ASN A 102 -8.49 -14.49 -6.40
N SER A 103 -8.92 -13.69 -7.37
CA SER A 103 -9.57 -14.19 -8.58
C SER A 103 -8.55 -14.50 -9.67
N ARG A 104 -8.86 -15.46 -10.56
CA ARG A 104 -7.93 -15.83 -11.66
C ARG A 104 -7.54 -14.64 -12.55
N SER A 105 -8.44 -13.66 -12.73
CA SER A 105 -8.22 -12.49 -13.59
C SER A 105 -7.55 -11.32 -12.88
N SER A 106 -7.49 -11.30 -11.54
CA SER A 106 -6.96 -10.16 -10.76
C SER A 106 -5.95 -10.53 -9.66
N GLN A 107 -5.58 -11.81 -9.56
CA GLN A 107 -4.57 -12.28 -8.61
C GLN A 107 -3.16 -11.71 -8.90
N PRO A 108 -2.29 -11.64 -7.88
CA PRO A 108 -0.94 -11.08 -7.99
C PRO A 108 -0.11 -11.73 -9.10
N ARG A 109 -0.29 -13.03 -9.37
CA ARG A 109 0.47 -13.72 -10.44
C ARG A 109 0.29 -13.07 -11.82
N ARG A 110 -0.88 -12.47 -12.08
CA ARG A 110 -1.19 -11.81 -13.36
C ARG A 110 -0.81 -10.32 -13.35
N TRP A 111 -0.96 -9.68 -12.19
CA TRP A 111 -0.77 -8.24 -12.01
C TRP A 111 0.41 -7.92 -11.10
N LYS A 112 1.47 -8.74 -11.16
CA LYS A 112 2.67 -8.51 -10.38
C LYS A 112 3.34 -7.25 -10.91
N PRO A 113 3.80 -6.32 -10.03
CA PRO A 113 4.59 -5.18 -10.47
C PRO A 113 5.95 -5.62 -11.03
N ILE A 114 6.62 -4.72 -11.76
CA ILE A 114 7.85 -5.03 -12.52
C ILE A 114 9.14 -4.73 -11.76
N ASN A 115 9.05 -4.49 -10.46
CA ASN A 115 10.20 -4.28 -9.60
C ASN A 115 11.00 -5.58 -9.41
N ASP A 116 12.17 -5.46 -8.78
CA ASP A 116 13.03 -6.61 -8.50
C ASP A 116 12.27 -7.71 -7.74
N PRO A 117 12.60 -9.00 -7.95
CA PRO A 117 11.80 -10.11 -7.43
C PRO A 117 11.54 -10.10 -5.93
N ASP A 118 12.46 -9.53 -5.14
CA ASP A 118 12.44 -9.44 -3.68
C ASP A 118 11.87 -8.12 -3.14
N LYS A 119 11.46 -7.21 -4.03
CA LYS A 119 10.88 -5.90 -3.69
C LYS A 119 9.36 -5.87 -3.74
N HIS A 120 8.69 -7.00 -3.89
CA HIS A 120 7.22 -7.05 -3.88
C HIS A 120 6.67 -8.04 -2.87
N LEU A 121 5.72 -7.59 -2.06
CA LEU A 121 4.92 -8.42 -1.17
C LEU A 121 3.44 -8.24 -1.51
N ALA A 122 2.69 -9.34 -1.57
CA ALA A 122 1.28 -9.33 -1.98
C ALA A 122 0.39 -10.06 -0.97
N PHE A 123 -0.81 -9.54 -0.77
CA PHE A 123 -1.83 -10.14 0.08
C PHE A 123 -3.15 -10.30 -0.68
N CYS A 124 -3.84 -11.40 -0.39
CA CYS A 124 -5.13 -11.74 -0.98
C CYS A 124 -6.11 -12.20 0.10
N PRO A 125 -7.42 -12.00 -0.10
CA PRO A 125 -8.42 -12.65 0.74
C PRO A 125 -8.42 -14.18 0.49
N PRO A 126 -9.13 -14.96 1.33
CA PRO A 126 -9.27 -16.40 1.11
C PRO A 126 -9.77 -16.74 -0.31
N ALA A 127 -9.22 -17.80 -0.88
CA ALA A 127 -9.68 -18.31 -2.17
C ALA A 127 -11.12 -18.84 -2.06
N GLY A 128 -11.92 -18.64 -3.10
CA GLY A 128 -13.32 -19.08 -3.12
C GLY A 128 -14.19 -18.12 -3.93
N LYS A 129 -15.24 -18.64 -4.57
CA LYS A 129 -16.07 -17.84 -5.49
C LYS A 129 -16.66 -16.60 -4.81
N GLU A 130 -17.06 -16.72 -3.55
CA GLU A 130 -17.71 -15.68 -2.74
C GLU A 130 -16.73 -14.79 -1.99
N THR A 131 -15.51 -15.26 -1.74
CA THR A 131 -14.51 -14.56 -0.90
C THR A 131 -13.43 -13.86 -1.71
N GLN A 132 -13.13 -14.36 -2.92
CA GLN A 132 -11.98 -13.93 -3.73
C GLN A 132 -11.97 -12.43 -4.08
N MET A 133 -13.12 -11.76 -4.10
CA MET A 133 -13.20 -10.33 -4.41
C MET A 133 -13.27 -9.45 -3.16
N ASN A 134 -13.51 -10.02 -1.98
CA ASN A 134 -13.75 -9.29 -0.75
C ASN A 134 -12.44 -9.09 0.03
N LEU A 135 -11.76 -7.97 -0.24
CA LEU A 135 -10.54 -7.59 0.47
C LEU A 135 -10.77 -7.27 1.96
N GLY A 136 -12.02 -7.04 2.38
CA GLY A 136 -12.40 -6.93 3.79
C GLY A 136 -12.09 -8.17 4.63
N LEU A 137 -11.88 -9.33 3.98
CA LEU A 137 -11.48 -10.58 4.64
C LEU A 137 -9.97 -10.66 4.91
N ILE A 138 -9.18 -9.69 4.45
CA ILE A 138 -7.75 -9.61 4.76
C ILE A 138 -7.60 -9.05 6.17
N SER A 139 -7.03 -9.86 7.07
CA SER A 139 -6.65 -9.41 8.42
C SER A 139 -5.37 -8.58 8.34
N ILE A 140 -5.45 -7.31 8.74
CA ILE A 140 -4.31 -6.39 8.68
C ILE A 140 -3.25 -6.76 9.72
N ASN A 141 -3.63 -7.14 10.94
CA ASN A 141 -2.68 -7.70 11.92
C ASN A 141 -1.90 -8.90 11.37
N ARG A 142 -2.54 -9.81 10.64
CA ARG A 142 -1.83 -10.93 9.99
C ARG A 142 -0.97 -10.47 8.82
N ALA A 143 -1.41 -9.47 8.05
CA ALA A 143 -0.60 -8.91 6.98
C ALA A 143 0.66 -8.22 7.51
N LEU A 144 0.55 -7.50 8.64
CA LEU A 144 1.66 -6.83 9.31
C LEU A 144 2.79 -7.80 9.72
N VAL A 145 2.47 -9.04 10.09
CA VAL A 145 3.47 -10.10 10.37
C VAL A 145 4.39 -10.34 9.16
N GLY A 146 3.90 -10.17 7.92
CA GLY A 146 4.72 -10.25 6.71
C GLY A 146 5.31 -8.90 6.28
N ILE A 147 4.56 -7.80 6.46
CA ILE A 147 4.96 -6.46 6.02
C ILE A 147 6.12 -5.92 6.84
N ILE A 148 6.09 -6.05 8.17
CA ILE A 148 7.14 -5.48 9.04
C ILE A 148 8.51 -6.10 8.74
N PRO A 149 8.68 -7.44 8.68
CA PRO A 149 9.97 -8.03 8.31
C PRO A 149 10.40 -7.69 6.88
N PHE A 150 9.44 -7.57 5.95
CA PHE A 150 9.72 -7.13 4.59
C PHE A 150 10.32 -5.72 4.56
N ILE A 151 9.73 -4.78 5.30
CA ILE A 151 10.21 -3.40 5.41
C ILE A 151 11.59 -3.36 6.09
N ARG A 152 11.77 -4.04 7.24
CA ARG A 152 13.07 -4.07 7.94
C ARG A 152 14.20 -4.55 7.04
N ARG A 153 13.96 -5.60 6.25
CA ARG A 153 14.93 -6.11 5.26
C ARG A 153 15.26 -5.06 4.21
N ILE A 154 14.23 -4.44 3.61
CA ILE A 154 14.36 -3.49 2.52
C ILE A 154 15.05 -2.19 2.97
N TRP A 155 14.75 -1.69 4.16
CA TRP A 155 15.36 -0.49 4.74
C TRP A 155 16.67 -0.77 5.48
N HIS A 156 17.17 -2.01 5.46
CA HIS A 156 18.39 -2.44 6.14
C HIS A 156 18.41 -2.09 7.65
N ILE A 157 17.23 -2.13 8.29
CA ILE A 157 17.09 -1.90 9.72
C ILE A 157 17.56 -3.18 10.45
N ARG A 158 18.51 -3.03 11.38
CA ARG A 158 18.96 -4.14 12.24
C ARG A 158 17.95 -4.35 13.36
N ASP A 159 17.60 -5.60 13.63
CA ASP A 159 16.84 -5.93 14.84
C ASP A 159 17.75 -5.69 16.06
N GLU A 160 17.36 -4.79 16.96
CA GLU A 160 18.13 -4.46 18.17
C GLU A 160 18.18 -5.59 19.22
N PHE A 161 17.65 -6.78 18.91
CA PHE A 161 17.52 -7.91 19.84
C PHE A 161 18.39 -9.13 19.47
N ASN A 162 19.66 -8.88 19.14
CA ASN A 162 20.70 -9.92 19.17
C ASN A 162 21.93 -9.39 19.93
N VAL A 163 21.85 -9.46 21.26
CA VAL A 163 23.00 -9.47 22.19
C VAL A 163 22.82 -10.66 23.12
#